data_AF-B8GR43-F1
#
_entry.id   AF-B8GR43-F1
#
_cell.length_a   1.000
_cell.length_b   1.000
_cell.length_c   1.000
_cell.angle_alpha   90.00
_cell.angle_beta   90.00
_cell.angle_gamma   90.00
#
_symmetry.space_group_name_H-M   'P 1'
#
loop_
_entity.id
_entity.type
_entity.pdbx_description
1 polymer ?
#
loop_
_entity_poly.entity_id
_entity_poly.type
_entity_poly.pdbx_seq_one_letter_code
_entity_poly.pdbx_strand_id
1 'polypeptide(L)' 'MTGEELKQVFRNWGLNAAQGAKVLCLHSNKLSEYLEDVSRIPCAVAFHVEALSLLPEAERRRLLEQRVERRAHER' A
#
# COMPACT_ATOMS: atom_id res chain seq x y z
N MET A 1 3.18 2.52 -12.78
CA MET A 1 2.74 3.05 -11.48
C MET A 1 3.70 4.14 -11.05
N THR A 2 3.20 5.37 -10.96
CA THR A 2 3.84 6.57 -10.43
C THR A 2 3.45 6.77 -8.96
N GLY A 3 4.13 7.69 -8.28
CA GLY A 3 3.78 8.10 -6.92
C GLY A 3 2.37 8.64 -6.81
N GLU A 4 1.92 9.45 -7.78
CA GLU A 4 0.56 9.99 -7.79
C GLU A 4 -0.52 8.91 -8.02
N GLU A 5 -0.27 7.94 -8.89
CA GLU A 5 -1.17 6.78 -9.05
C GLU A 5 -1.29 5.99 -7.74
N LEU A 6 -0.18 5.80 -7.03
CA LEU A 6 -0.17 5.11 -5.73
C LEU A 6 -0.89 5.94 -4.64
N LYS A 7 -0.70 7.26 -4.62
CA LYS A 7 -1.44 8.18 -3.73
C LYS A 7 -2.95 8.07 -3.98
N GLN A 8 -3.38 8.03 -5.25
CA GLN A 8 -4.79 7.87 -5.59
C GLN A 8 -5.36 6.53 -5.13
N VAL A 9 -4.61 5.43 -5.28
CA VAL A 9 -5.01 4.12 -4.77
C VAL A 9 -5.25 4.17 -3.26
N PHE A 10 -4.33 4.77 -2.50
CA PHE A 10 -4.50 4.90 -1.04
C PHE A 10 -5.71 5.75 -0.66
N ARG A 11 -5.95 6.86 -1.37
CA ARG A 11 -7.17 7.66 -1.17
C ARG A 11 -8.43 6.82 -1.42
N ASN A 12 -8.47 6.05 -2.50
CA ASN A 12 -9.60 5.18 -2.84
C ASN A 12 -9.82 4.06 -1.80
N TRP A 13 -8.76 3.62 -1.14
CA TRP A 13 -8.83 2.61 -0.09
C TRP A 13 -8.99 3.18 1.33
N GLY A 14 -9.05 4.52 1.47
CA GLY A 14 -9.15 5.18 2.77
C GLY A 14 -7.89 5.03 3.65
N LEU A 15 -6.72 4.86 3.04
CA LEU A 15 -5.44 4.67 3.75
C LEU A 15 -4.62 5.95 3.78
N ASN A 16 -3.99 6.22 4.92
CA ASN A 16 -2.87 7.16 5.00
C ASN A 16 -1.53 6.47 4.65
N ALA A 17 -0.45 7.25 4.50
CA ALA A 17 0.87 6.71 4.13
C ALA A 17 1.38 5.64 5.10
N ALA A 18 1.21 5.80 6.42
CA ALA A 18 1.66 4.82 7.39
C ALA A 18 0.89 3.49 7.27
N GLN A 19 -0.42 3.55 7.03
CA GLN A 19 -1.25 2.37 6.77
C GLN A 19 -0.89 1.71 5.44
N GLY A 20 -0.67 2.50 4.38
CA GLY A 20 -0.19 2.02 3.09
C GLY A 20 1.15 1.27 3.21
N ALA A 21 2.07 1.77 4.05
CA ALA A 21 3.34 1.11 4.31
C ALA A 21 3.14 -0.28 4.92
N LYS A 22 2.22 -0.41 5.90
CA LYS A 22 1.87 -1.71 6.49
C LYS A 22 1.24 -2.66 5.47
N VAL A 23 0.28 -2.17 4.68
CA VAL A 23 -0.45 -2.98 3.68
C VAL A 23 0.48 -3.55 2.61
N LEU A 24 1.44 -2.74 2.17
CA LEU A 24 2.42 -3.11 1.15
C LEU A 24 3.69 -3.75 1.74
N CYS A 25 3.76 -3.93 3.06
CA CYS A 25 4.94 -4.44 3.77
C CYS A 25 6.22 -3.67 3.44
N LEU A 26 6.13 -2.34 3.38
CA LEU A 26 7.25 -1.45 3.10
C LEU A 26 7.66 -0.69 4.37
N HIS A 27 8.95 -0.36 4.47
CA HIS A 27 9.39 0.65 5.43
C HIS A 27 8.82 2.03 5.03
N SER A 28 8.49 2.85 6.03
CA SER A 28 7.86 4.16 5.84
C SER A 28 8.72 5.12 5.00
N ASN A 29 10.04 5.11 5.20
CA ASN A 29 10.97 5.89 4.39
C ASN A 29 10.89 5.52 2.91
N LYS A 30 10.88 4.21 2.60
CA LYS A 30 10.86 3.72 1.23
C LYS A 30 9.53 4.04 0.55
N LEU A 31 8.42 3.91 1.27
CA LEU A 31 7.13 4.35 0.73
C LEU A 31 7.12 5.85 0.47
N SER A 32 7.68 6.67 1.36
CA SER A 32 7.74 8.13 1.15
C SER A 32 8.51 8.48 -0.13
N GLU A 33 9.64 7.82 -0.39
CA GLU A 33 10.38 8.01 -1.65
C GLU A 33 9.55 7.65 -2.88
N TYR A 34 8.72 6.62 -2.81
CA TYR A 34 7.82 6.23 -3.90
C TYR A 34 6.69 7.22 -4.10
N LEU A 35 6.07 7.70 -3.02
CA LEU A 35 4.96 8.65 -3.07
C LEU A 35 5.41 10.01 -3.62
N GLU A 36 6.65 10.41 -3.37
CA GLU A 36 7.24 11.66 -3.87
C GLU A 36 8.00 11.48 -5.21
N ASP A 37 7.86 10.33 -5.87
CA ASP A 37 8.54 10.00 -7.13
C ASP A 37 10.08 10.17 -7.10
N VAL A 38 10.68 10.14 -5.90
CA VAL A 38 12.14 10.17 -5.68
C VAL A 38 12.77 8.85 -6.10
N SER A 39 12.07 7.74 -5.84
CA SER A 39 12.47 6.40 -6.25
C SER A 39 11.41 5.80 -7.16
N ARG A 40 11.84 5.08 -8.21
CA ARG A 40 10.93 4.28 -9.04
C ARG A 40 10.26 3.19 -8.19
N ILE A 41 8.94 3.06 -8.35
CA ILE A 41 8.16 1.97 -7.75
C ILE A 41 8.54 0.63 -8.41
N PRO A 42 9.01 -0.38 -7.65
CA PRO A 42 9.31 -1.70 -8.19
C PRO A 42 8.07 -2.38 -8.75
N CYS A 43 8.23 -3.19 -9.80
CA CYS A 43 7.12 -3.93 -10.40
C CYS A 43 6.39 -4.82 -9.40
N ALA A 44 7.09 -5.38 -8.40
CA ALA A 44 6.48 -6.18 -7.35
C ALA A 44 5.45 -5.39 -6.50
N VAL A 45 5.74 -4.12 -6.21
CA VAL A 45 4.81 -3.25 -5.48
C VAL A 45 3.60 -2.92 -6.34
N ALA A 46 3.83 -2.57 -7.61
CA ALA A 46 2.76 -2.28 -8.56
C ALA A 46 1.83 -3.50 -8.76
N PHE A 47 2.40 -4.68 -8.95
CA PHE A 47 1.68 -5.94 -9.07
C PHE A 47 0.87 -6.26 -7.82
N HIS A 48 1.44 -6.03 -6.63
CA HIS A 48 0.73 -6.25 -5.37
C HIS A 48 -0.49 -5.33 -5.23
N VAL A 49 -0.36 -4.06 -5.63
CA VAL A 49 -1.48 -3.11 -5.66
C VAL A 49 -2.55 -3.54 -6.68
N GLU A 50 -2.15 -3.96 -7.87
CA GLU A 50 -3.04 -4.48 -8.90
C GLU A 50 -3.82 -5.71 -8.40
N ALA A 51 -3.12 -6.70 -7.82
CA ALA A 51 -3.74 -7.90 -7.27
C ALA A 51 -4.76 -7.59 -6.17
N LEU A 52 -4.45 -6.66 -5.27
CA LEU A 52 -5.40 -6.19 -4.26
C LEU A 52 -6.61 -5.47 -4.89
N SER A 53 -6.40 -4.73 -5.98
CA SER A 53 -7.46 -3.98 -6.66
C SER A 53 -8.49 -4.88 -7.34
N LEU A 54 -8.08 -6.07 -7.76
CA LEU A 54 -8.93 -7.08 -8.40
C LEU A 54 -9.84 -7.83 -7.42
N LEU A 55 -9.58 -7.74 -6.11
CA LEU A 55 -10.43 -8.37 -5.10
C LEU A 55 -11.79 -7.66 -5.01
N PRO A 56 -12.89 -8.41 -4.74
CA PRO A 56 -14.16 -7.82 -4.36
C PRO A 56 -13.98 -6.82 -3.22
N GLU A 57 -14.72 -5.71 -3.25
CA GLU A 57 -14.50 -4.59 -2.32
C GLU A 57 -14.55 -5.01 -0.85
N ALA A 58 -15.50 -5.86 -0.48
CA ALA A 58 -15.65 -6.36 0.88
C ALA A 58 -14.42 -7.19 1.34
N GLU A 59 -13.88 -8.03 0.45
CA GLU A 59 -12.71 -8.84 0.73
C GLU A 59 -11.44 -7.99 0.79
N ARG A 60 -11.28 -7.06 -0.16
CA ARG A 60 -10.19 -6.09 -0.14
C ARG A 60 -10.18 -5.32 1.17
N ARG A 61 -11.32 -4.72 1.54
CA ARG A 61 -11.44 -3.92 2.77
C ARG A 61 -11.06 -4.73 4.01
N ARG A 62 -11.62 -5.94 4.15
CA ARG A 62 -11.29 -6.84 5.27
C ARG A 62 -9.79 -7.16 5.31
N LEU A 63 -9.17 -7.44 4.17
CA LEU A 63 -7.75 -7.75 4.11
C LEU A 63 -6.87 -6.53 4.45
N LEU A 64 -7.25 -5.34 4.00
CA LEU A 64 -6.55 -4.09 4.32
C LEU A 64 -6.62 -3.80 5.83
N GLU A 65 -7.80 -3.90 6.44
CA GLU A 65 -8.01 -3.73 7.88
C GLU A 65 -7.11 -4.69 8.69
N GLN A 66 -7.12 -5.98 8.34
CA GLN A 66 -6.25 -6.98 8.99
C GLN A 66 -4.74 -6.65 8.87
N ARG A 67 -4.31 -6.12 7.73
CA ARG A 67 -2.90 -5.75 7.53
C ARG A 67 -2.51 -4.48 8.27
N VAL A 68 -3.43 -3.52 8.41
CA VAL A 68 -3.19 -2.30 9.21
C VAL A 68 -3.07 -2.65 10.70
N GLU A 69 -3.89 -3.59 11.17
CA GLU A 69 -3.91 -4.06 12.56
C GLU A 69 -2.72 -4.94 12.93
N ARG A 70 -2.05 -5.58 11.96
CA ARG A 70 -0.82 -6.33 12.22
C ARG A 70 0.16 -5.46 13.01
N ARG A 71 0.56 -5.98 14.17
CA ARG A 71 1.68 -5.44 14.94
C ARG A 71 2.92 -5.50 14.06
N ALA A 72 3.62 -4.37 13.95
CA ALA A 72 4.90 -4.33 13.26
C ALA A 72 5.88 -5.19 14.07
N HIS A 73 6.14 -6.42 13.61
CA HIS A 73 7.04 -7.39 14.23
C HIS A 73 6.65 -7.82 15.67
N GLU A 74 5.80 -8.83 15.79
CA GLU A 74 6.05 -9.84 16.83
C GLU A 74 7.10 -10.79 16.25
N ARG A 75 8.32 -10.70 16.79
CA ARG A 75 9.39 -11.66 16.54
C ARG A 75 9.06 -12.99 17.21
#